data_AF-A0A346C0F2-F1
#
_entry.id   AF-A0A346C0F2-F1
#
_cell.length_a   1.000
_cell.length_b   1.000
_cell.length_c   1.000
_cell.angle_alpha   90.00
_cell.angle_beta   90.00
_cell.angle_gamma   90.00
#
_symmetry.space_group_name_H-M   'P 1'
#
loop_
_entity.id
_entity.type
_entity.pdbx_description
1 polymer ?
#
loop_
_entity_poly.entity_id
_entity_poly.type
_entity_poly.pdbx_seq_one_letter_code
_entity_poly.pdbx_strand_id
1 'polypeptide(L)'
;MTQLAATRGPGAGLVLLQTLAVLYTTGFVWTLQLMDYPMVARMRDGASESYMAAHNNMFWKVLAPGLLVAGVTSVLLALVGPPTVPLWAALVMIGLLITIMVLSGAVATPDRDSLAAHFSTPVHAHLLRVSWVRTTLFTVWSGLDAWLIWRLMR
;
A
#
# COMPACT_ATOMS: atom_id res chain seq x y z
N MET A 1 16.14 -35.45 -13.89
CA MET A 1 16.21 -34.18 -13.12
C MET A 1 16.35 -32.98 -14.07
N THR A 2 15.58 -32.93 -15.16
CA THR A 2 15.85 -32.02 -16.29
C THR A 2 14.56 -31.56 -16.97
N GLN A 3 13.54 -31.21 -16.16
CA GLN A 3 12.31 -30.56 -16.65
C GLN A 3 11.82 -29.39 -15.79
N LEU A 4 12.46 -29.07 -14.65
CA LEU A 4 11.99 -28.04 -13.73
C LEU A 4 12.30 -26.60 -14.14
N ALA A 5 13.06 -26.38 -15.22
CA ALA A 5 13.47 -25.05 -15.68
C ALA A 5 12.63 -24.51 -16.85
N ALA A 6 11.79 -25.33 -17.48
CA ALA A 6 11.04 -24.95 -18.66
C ALA A 6 9.63 -24.45 -18.25
N THR A 7 9.37 -23.17 -18.47
CA THR A 7 8.04 -22.51 -18.52
C THR A 7 7.46 -21.91 -17.22
N ARG A 8 8.22 -21.14 -16.44
CA ARG A 8 7.60 -20.00 -15.73
C ARG A 8 7.52 -18.83 -16.71
N GLY A 9 6.44 -18.76 -17.49
CA GLY A 9 6.24 -17.71 -18.48
C GLY A 9 6.31 -16.29 -17.88
N PRO A 10 6.48 -15.25 -18.70
CA PRO A 10 6.63 -13.85 -18.25
C PRO A 10 5.53 -13.39 -17.28
N GLY A 11 4.33 -13.95 -17.37
CA GLY A 11 3.22 -13.67 -16.45
C GLY A 11 3.47 -14.07 -15.00
N ALA A 12 4.21 -15.15 -14.72
CA ALA A 12 4.54 -15.54 -13.35
C ALA A 12 5.50 -14.55 -12.68
N GLY A 13 6.45 -14.03 -13.45
CA GLY A 13 7.34 -12.95 -12.99
C GLY A 13 6.57 -11.67 -12.65
N LEU A 14 5.55 -11.34 -13.46
CA LEU A 14 4.70 -10.17 -13.22
C LEU A 14 3.88 -10.30 -11.92
N VAL A 15 3.27 -11.47 -11.66
CA VAL A 15 2.54 -11.71 -10.40
C VAL A 15 3.48 -11.68 -9.19
N LEU A 16 4.70 -12.21 -9.31
CA LEU A 16 5.70 -12.12 -8.24
C LEU A 16 6.11 -10.68 -7.96
N LEU A 17 6.39 -9.88 -8.99
CA LEU A 17 6.76 -8.48 -8.85
C LEU A 17 5.65 -7.66 -8.19
N GLN A 18 4.40 -7.85 -8.65
CA GLN A 18 3.19 -7.30 -8.03
C GLN A 18 3.12 -7.66 -6.54
N THR A 19 3.22 -8.94 -6.22
CA THR A 19 3.09 -9.46 -4.86
C THR A 19 4.15 -8.88 -3.94
N LEU A 20 5.42 -8.86 -4.38
CA LEU A 20 6.53 -8.31 -3.60
C LEU A 20 6.34 -6.82 -3.32
N ALA A 21 5.89 -6.06 -4.32
CA ALA A 21 5.64 -4.63 -4.19
C ALA A 21 4.50 -4.32 -3.20
N VAL A 22 3.41 -5.10 -3.26
CA VAL A 22 2.27 -4.97 -2.35
C VAL A 22 2.62 -5.42 -0.93
N LEU A 23 3.36 -6.51 -0.75
CA LEU A 23 3.80 -6.96 0.57
C LEU A 23 4.75 -5.95 1.22
N TYR A 24 5.68 -5.38 0.44
CA TYR A 24 6.57 -4.31 0.90
C TYR A 24 5.78 -3.09 1.40
N THR A 25 4.84 -2.59 0.58
CA THR A 25 4.01 -1.43 0.95
C THR A 25 3.09 -1.74 2.13
N THR A 26 2.52 -2.93 2.18
CA THR A 26 1.65 -3.38 3.28
C THR A 26 2.42 -3.45 4.59
N GLY A 27 3.60 -4.07 4.60
CA GLY A 27 4.47 -4.11 5.78
C GLY A 27 4.86 -2.70 6.26
N PHE A 28 5.20 -1.81 5.33
CA PHE A 28 5.51 -0.42 5.65
C PHE A 28 4.32 0.31 6.29
N VAL A 29 3.11 0.14 5.75
CA VAL A 29 1.89 0.76 6.30
C VAL A 29 1.54 0.22 7.68
N TRP A 30 1.71 -1.09 7.92
CA TRP A 30 1.55 -1.67 9.25
C TRP A 30 2.52 -1.08 10.28
N THR A 31 3.79 -0.89 9.90
CA THR A 31 4.78 -0.24 10.77
C THR A 31 4.33 1.17 11.16
N LEU A 32 3.84 1.96 10.21
CA LEU A 32 3.32 3.30 10.51
C LEU A 32 2.09 3.23 11.43
N GLN A 33 1.18 2.28 11.17
CA GLN A 33 -0.06 2.13 11.92
C GLN A 33 0.16 1.77 13.39
N LEU A 34 1.12 0.89 13.66
CA LEU A 34 1.38 0.36 15.01
C LEU A 34 2.46 1.12 15.77
N MET A 35 3.42 1.73 15.07
CA MET A 35 4.55 2.40 15.71
C MET A 35 4.46 3.92 15.54
N ASP A 36 4.35 4.41 14.32
CA ASP A 36 4.57 5.83 14.04
C ASP A 36 3.42 6.73 14.53
N TYR A 37 2.17 6.47 14.09
CA TYR A 37 1.04 7.31 14.51
C TYR A 37 0.80 7.31 16.03
N PRO A 38 0.94 6.19 16.77
CA PRO A 38 0.86 6.23 18.23
C PRO A 38 1.94 7.11 18.90
N MET A 39 3.11 7.27 18.27
CA MET A 39 4.18 8.12 18.79
C MET A 39 3.94 9.60 18.52
N VAL A 40 3.27 9.95 17.41
CA VAL A 40 2.84 11.34 17.15
C VAL A 40 1.93 11.87 18.25
N ALA A 41 1.04 11.03 18.79
CA ALA A 41 0.16 11.39 19.91
C ALA A 41 0.90 11.71 21.23
N ARG A 42 2.18 11.35 21.32
CA ARG A 42 3.01 11.58 22.52
C ARG A 42 3.89 12.83 22.40
N MET A 43 3.87 13.52 21.26
CA MET A 43 4.66 14.74 21.07
C MET A 43 4.03 15.91 21.82
N ARG A 44 4.88 16.77 22.40
CA ARG A 44 4.45 18.03 23.01
C ARG A 44 4.15 19.05 21.91
N ASP A 45 3.28 20.00 22.22
CA ASP A 45 2.92 21.10 21.33
C ASP A 45 4.17 21.81 20.81
N GLY A 46 4.23 22.03 19.48
CA GLY A 46 5.35 22.66 18.78
C GLY A 46 6.46 21.73 18.29
N ALA A 47 6.65 20.55 18.91
CA ALA A 47 7.58 19.53 18.39
C ALA A 47 6.98 18.73 17.22
N SER A 48 5.66 18.68 17.13
CA SER A 48 4.92 17.91 16.12
C SER A 48 5.05 18.48 14.72
N GLU A 49 5.12 19.80 14.54
CA GLU A 49 5.06 20.43 13.20
C GLU A 49 6.30 20.11 12.35
N SER A 50 7.50 20.42 12.85
CA SER A 50 8.74 20.15 12.13
C SER A 50 8.98 18.65 11.93
N TYR A 51 8.60 17.83 12.92
CA TYR A 51 8.62 16.38 12.79
C TYR A 51 7.66 15.87 11.72
N MET A 52 6.40 16.31 11.72
CA MET A 52 5.36 15.89 10.77
C MET A 52 5.75 16.23 9.32
N ALA A 53 6.30 17.43 9.09
CA ALA A 53 6.78 17.83 7.77
C ALA A 53 7.93 16.94 7.28
N ALA A 54 8.92 16.68 8.13
CA ALA A 54 10.03 15.79 7.82
C ALA A 54 9.58 14.34 7.62
N HIS A 55 8.68 13.85 8.49
CA HIS A 55 8.09 12.53 8.42
C HIS A 55 7.35 12.33 7.10
N ASN A 56 6.46 13.24 6.71
CA ASN A 56 5.68 13.15 5.48
C ASN A 56 6.57 13.08 4.22
N ASN A 57 7.67 13.82 4.20
CA ASN A 57 8.63 13.77 3.10
C ASN A 57 9.34 12.39 3.02
N MET A 58 9.76 11.83 4.16
CA MET A 58 10.41 10.52 4.21
C MET A 58 9.42 9.38 3.92
N PHE A 59 8.19 9.51 4.40
CA PHE A 59 7.10 8.57 4.13
C PHE A 59 6.93 8.32 2.63
N TRP A 60 6.84 9.39 1.82
CA TRP A 60 6.66 9.24 0.38
C TRP A 60 7.85 8.60 -0.31
N LYS A 61 9.08 8.89 0.13
CA LYS A 61 10.29 8.27 -0.43
C LYS A 61 10.32 6.76 -0.24
N VAL A 62 9.76 6.27 0.87
CA VAL A 62 9.71 4.84 1.18
C VAL A 62 8.47 4.18 0.57
N LEU A 63 7.29 4.80 0.66
CA LEU A 63 6.07 4.21 0.13
C LEU A 63 6.02 4.21 -1.41
N ALA A 64 6.42 5.31 -2.04
CA ALA A 64 6.16 5.53 -3.48
C ALA A 64 6.77 4.45 -4.38
N PRO A 65 8.02 3.98 -4.19
CA PRO A 65 8.60 2.95 -5.06
C PRO A 65 7.75 1.68 -5.12
N GLY A 66 7.36 1.14 -3.97
CA GLY A 66 6.55 -0.08 -3.92
C GLY A 66 5.15 0.15 -4.47
N LEU A 67 4.54 1.30 -4.17
CA LEU A 67 3.21 1.61 -4.65
C LEU A 67 3.17 1.84 -6.17
N LEU A 68 4.18 2.49 -6.74
CA LEU A 68 4.32 2.68 -8.18
C LEU A 68 4.48 1.34 -8.89
N VAL A 69 5.35 0.46 -8.38
CA VAL A 69 5.51 -0.88 -8.96
C VAL A 69 4.18 -1.62 -8.89
N ALA A 70 3.54 -1.71 -7.72
CA ALA A 70 2.25 -2.37 -7.55
C ALA A 70 1.16 -1.80 -8.48
N GLY A 71 1.11 -0.48 -8.67
CA GLY A 71 0.14 0.14 -9.55
C GLY A 71 0.37 -0.19 -11.02
N VAL A 72 1.60 -0.09 -11.49
CA VAL A 72 1.96 -0.44 -12.88
C VAL A 72 1.69 -1.93 -13.11
N THR A 73 2.12 -2.80 -12.22
CA THR A 73 1.93 -4.24 -12.39
C THR A 73 0.47 -4.67 -12.32
N SER A 74 -0.38 -4.01 -11.52
CA SER A 74 -1.82 -4.30 -11.50
C SER A 74 -2.50 -3.97 -12.82
N VAL A 75 -2.13 -2.85 -13.44
CA VAL A 75 -2.62 -2.48 -14.78
C VAL A 75 -2.13 -3.48 -15.83
N LEU A 76 -0.84 -3.84 -15.79
CA LEU A 76 -0.29 -4.84 -16.72
C LEU A 76 -0.95 -6.20 -16.56
N LEU A 77 -1.29 -6.63 -15.34
CA LEU A 77 -2.02 -7.89 -15.11
C LEU A 77 -3.43 -7.86 -15.71
N ALA A 78 -4.09 -6.70 -15.74
CA ALA A 78 -5.40 -6.57 -16.39
C ALA A 78 -5.30 -6.59 -17.92
N LEU A 79 -4.23 -6.04 -18.50
CA LEU A 79 -4.06 -5.91 -19.95
C LEU A 79 -3.43 -7.14 -20.61
N VAL A 80 -2.40 -7.71 -19.98
CA VAL A 80 -1.55 -8.78 -20.54
C VAL A 80 -1.26 -9.89 -19.53
N GLY A 81 -2.08 -10.00 -18.48
CA GLY A 81 -1.95 -11.03 -17.46
C GLY A 81 -2.04 -12.45 -18.04
N PRO A 82 -1.34 -13.43 -17.43
CA PRO A 82 -1.44 -14.81 -17.87
C PRO A 82 -2.87 -15.34 -17.65
N PRO A 83 -3.32 -16.36 -18.39
CA PRO A 83 -4.67 -16.93 -18.26
C PRO A 83 -5.02 -17.44 -16.84
N THR A 84 -4.00 -17.72 -16.03
CA THR A 84 -4.13 -18.14 -14.62
C THR A 84 -4.61 -17.00 -13.70
N VAL A 85 -4.38 -15.74 -14.10
CA VAL A 85 -4.86 -14.55 -13.39
C VAL A 85 -6.19 -14.14 -14.01
N PRO A 86 -7.32 -14.33 -13.30
CA PRO A 86 -8.61 -13.94 -13.85
C PRO A 86 -8.73 -12.41 -13.88
N LEU A 87 -9.34 -11.88 -14.94
CA LEU A 87 -9.49 -10.42 -15.15
C LEU A 87 -10.15 -9.72 -13.95
N TRP A 88 -11.15 -10.34 -13.31
CA TRP A 88 -11.81 -9.74 -12.15
C TRP A 88 -10.84 -9.49 -10.99
N ALA A 89 -9.82 -10.34 -10.79
CA ALA A 89 -8.85 -10.15 -9.72
C ALA A 89 -7.96 -8.94 -10.00
N ALA A 90 -7.50 -8.78 -11.25
CA ALA A 90 -6.75 -7.60 -11.66
C ALA A 90 -7.57 -6.30 -11.53
N LEU A 91 -8.86 -6.34 -11.87
CA LEU A 91 -9.78 -5.20 -11.68
C LEU A 91 -9.98 -4.86 -10.19
N VAL A 92 -10.09 -5.87 -9.31
CA VAL A 92 -10.16 -5.65 -7.86
C VAL A 92 -8.89 -4.99 -7.34
N MET A 93 -7.70 -5.40 -7.80
CA MET A 93 -6.42 -4.75 -7.43
C MET A 93 -6.40 -3.28 -7.82
N ILE A 94 -6.82 -2.96 -9.04
CA ILE A 94 -6.93 -1.57 -9.52
C ILE A 94 -7.93 -0.79 -8.67
N GLY A 95 -9.09 -1.38 -8.36
CA GLY A 95 -10.09 -0.76 -7.48
C GLY A 95 -9.55 -0.48 -6.08
N LEU A 96 -8.80 -1.41 -5.50
CA LEU A 96 -8.11 -1.24 -4.21
C LEU A 96 -7.10 -0.10 -4.28
N LEU A 97 -6.25 -0.07 -5.30
CA LEU A 97 -5.28 1.01 -5.51
C LEU A 97 -5.96 2.37 -5.58
N ILE A 98 -6.99 2.52 -6.43
CA ILE A 98 -7.71 3.78 -6.60
C ILE A 98 -8.33 4.21 -5.27
N THR A 99 -8.98 3.29 -4.55
CA THR A 99 -9.58 3.58 -3.24
C THR A 99 -8.52 4.05 -2.24
N ILE A 100 -7.38 3.36 -2.17
CA ILE A 100 -6.26 3.75 -1.30
C ILE A 100 -5.72 5.13 -1.70
N MET A 101 -5.60 5.44 -2.99
CA MET A 101 -5.13 6.74 -3.47
C MET A 101 -6.10 7.86 -3.13
N VAL A 102 -7.40 7.65 -3.31
CA VAL A 102 -8.43 8.61 -2.91
C VAL A 102 -8.39 8.86 -1.41
N LEU A 103 -8.36 7.80 -0.58
CA LEU A 103 -8.25 7.96 0.88
C LEU A 103 -6.95 8.66 1.31
N SER A 104 -5.85 8.40 0.59
CA SER A 104 -4.55 9.02 0.88
C SER A 104 -4.56 10.50 0.54
N GLY A 105 -4.96 10.85 -0.68
CA GLY A 105 -4.85 12.22 -1.21
C GLY A 105 -6.00 13.13 -0.77
N ALA A 106 -7.24 12.65 -0.79
CA ALA A 106 -8.41 13.49 -0.52
C ALA A 106 -8.73 13.62 0.98
N VAL A 107 -8.22 12.71 1.81
CA VAL A 107 -8.55 12.68 3.24
C VAL A 107 -7.30 12.76 4.11
N ALA A 108 -6.37 11.81 3.95
CA ALA A 108 -5.21 11.73 4.84
C ALA A 108 -4.20 12.87 4.63
N THR A 109 -4.01 13.36 3.40
CA THR A 109 -3.11 14.51 3.15
C THR A 109 -3.65 15.80 3.81
N PRO A 110 -4.92 16.22 3.57
CA PRO A 110 -5.49 17.38 4.28
C PRO A 110 -5.42 17.28 5.80
N ASP A 111 -5.72 16.12 6.38
CA ASP A 111 -5.62 15.91 7.82
C ASP A 111 -4.18 16.08 8.33
N ARG A 112 -3.19 15.54 7.60
CA ARG A 112 -1.77 15.68 7.96
C ARG A 112 -1.30 17.12 7.85
N ASP A 113 -1.73 17.85 6.82
CA ASP A 113 -1.37 19.27 6.65
C ASP A 113 -2.00 20.11 7.77
N SER A 114 -3.24 19.83 8.14
CA SER A 114 -3.89 20.46 9.29
C SER A 114 -3.15 20.16 10.60
N LEU A 115 -2.73 18.92 10.83
CA LEU A 115 -1.98 18.51 12.02
C LEU A 115 -0.56 19.07 12.07
N ALA A 116 0.05 19.27 10.90
CA ALA A 116 1.35 19.92 10.80
C ALA A 116 1.26 21.38 11.25
N ALA A 117 0.23 22.13 10.80
CA ALA A 117 0.03 23.52 11.21
C ALA A 117 -0.36 23.66 12.69
N HIS A 118 -1.23 22.79 13.20
CA HIS A 118 -1.64 22.79 14.61
C HIS A 118 -2.15 21.43 15.04
N PHE A 119 -1.63 20.91 16.16
CA PHE A 119 -2.08 19.62 16.67
C PHE A 119 -3.54 19.71 17.16
N SER A 120 -4.37 18.79 16.67
CA SER A 120 -5.79 18.72 16.98
C SER A 120 -6.18 17.27 17.23
N THR A 121 -6.60 16.94 18.46
CA THR A 121 -6.98 15.57 18.83
C THR A 121 -8.10 14.99 17.94
N PRO A 122 -9.17 15.74 17.59
CA PRO A 122 -10.19 15.24 16.69
C PRO A 122 -9.67 14.90 15.28
N VAL A 123 -8.80 15.75 14.71
CA VAL A 123 -8.20 15.53 13.39
C VAL A 123 -7.24 14.33 13.43
N HIS A 124 -6.44 14.22 14.49
CA HIS A 124 -5.56 13.07 14.70
C HIS A 124 -6.36 11.76 14.79
N ALA A 125 -7.45 11.73 15.54
CA ALA A 125 -8.32 10.57 15.63
C ALA A 125 -8.98 10.22 14.28
N HIS A 126 -9.34 11.22 13.47
CA HIS A 126 -9.86 11.00 12.12
C HIS A 126 -8.81 10.39 11.20
N LEU A 127 -7.59 10.94 11.18
CA LEU A 127 -6.47 10.42 10.41
C LEU A 127 -6.15 8.96 10.76
N LEU A 128 -6.18 8.61 12.06
CA LEU A 128 -6.01 7.24 12.51
C LEU A 128 -7.07 6.28 11.94
N ARG A 129 -8.34 6.69 11.93
CA ARG A 129 -9.43 5.87 11.35
C ARG A 129 -9.21 5.65 9.85
N VAL A 130 -8.86 6.70 9.12
CA VAL A 130 -8.56 6.62 7.67
C VAL A 130 -7.35 5.72 7.42
N SER A 131 -6.31 5.84 8.26
CA SER A 131 -5.13 4.99 8.17
C SER A 131 -5.44 3.51 8.45
N TRP A 132 -6.31 3.21 9.42
CA TRP A 132 -6.78 1.84 9.64
C TRP A 132 -7.51 1.28 8.43
N VAL A 133 -8.42 2.04 7.82
CA VAL A 133 -9.12 1.62 6.59
C VAL A 133 -8.09 1.30 5.49
N ARG A 134 -7.12 2.18 5.27
CA ARG A 134 -6.04 1.96 4.28
C ARG A 134 -5.22 0.71 4.60
N THR A 135 -4.89 0.49 5.88
CA THR A 135 -4.15 -0.69 6.34
C THR A 135 -4.91 -1.98 6.04
N THR A 136 -6.22 -2.00 6.28
CA THR A 136 -7.08 -3.12 5.92
C THR A 136 -7.11 -3.35 4.41
N LEU A 137 -7.25 -2.29 3.59
CA LEU A 137 -7.25 -2.40 2.13
C LEU A 137 -5.92 -2.96 1.59
N PHE A 138 -4.77 -2.51 2.09
CA PHE A 138 -3.46 -3.07 1.75
C PHE A 138 -3.33 -4.55 2.15
N THR A 139 -3.89 -4.92 3.31
CA THR A 139 -3.89 -6.31 3.79
C THR A 139 -4.76 -7.20 2.91
N VAL A 140 -5.95 -6.72 2.50
CA VAL A 140 -6.83 -7.43 1.55
C VAL A 140 -6.13 -7.59 0.20
N TRP A 141 -5.45 -6.56 -0.30
CA TRP A 141 -4.68 -6.62 -1.53
C TRP A 141 -3.57 -7.69 -1.44
N SER A 142 -2.79 -7.68 -0.34
CA SER A 142 -1.79 -8.71 -0.07
C SER A 142 -2.37 -10.12 -0.05
N GLY A 143 -3.56 -10.29 0.53
CA GLY A 143 -4.26 -11.58 0.55
C GLY A 143 -4.67 -12.05 -0.84
N LEU A 144 -5.12 -11.14 -1.70
CA LEU A 144 -5.44 -11.43 -3.10
C LEU A 144 -4.20 -11.84 -3.89
N ASP A 145 -3.08 -11.13 -3.70
CA ASP A 145 -1.80 -11.47 -4.33
C ASP A 145 -1.27 -12.83 -3.85
N ALA A 146 -1.36 -13.13 -2.55
CA ALA A 146 -1.00 -14.44 -2.00
C ALA A 146 -1.86 -15.57 -2.61
N TRP A 147 -3.15 -15.32 -2.83
CA TRP A 147 -4.04 -16.27 -3.52
C TRP A 147 -3.64 -16.50 -4.98
N LEU A 148 -3.21 -15.46 -5.71
CA LEU A 148 -2.69 -15.62 -7.07
C LEU A 148 -1.40 -16.44 -7.11
N ILE A 149 -0.47 -16.20 -6.18
CA ILE A 149 0.75 -17.01 -6.05
C ILE A 149 0.39 -18.47 -5.81
N TRP A 150 -0.53 -18.74 -4.89
CA TRP A 150 -1.00 -20.10 -4.62
C TRP A 150 -1.64 -20.75 -5.85
N ARG A 151 -2.42 -20.00 -6.64
CA ARG A 151 -2.97 -20.48 -7.92
C ARG A 151 -1.91 -20.80 -8.96
N LEU A 152 -0.82 -20.03 -9.01
CA LEU A 152 0.30 -20.29 -9.94
C LEU A 152 1.12 -21.53 -9.56
N MET A 153 1.06 -21.95 -8.30
CA MET A 153 1.78 -23.13 -7.81
C MET A 153 1.01 -24.44 -7.99
N ARG A 154 -0.29 -24.35 -8.33
CA ARG A 154 -1.17 -25.50 -8.57
C ARG A 154 -1.29 -25.80 -10.05
#